data_AF-A0A832Z7Y9-F1
#
_entry.id   AF-A0A832Z7Y9-F1
#
_cell.length_a   1.000
_cell.length_b   1.000
_cell.length_c   1.000
_cell.angle_alpha   90.00
_cell.angle_beta   90.00
_cell.angle_gamma   90.00
#
_symmetry.space_group_name_H-M   'P 1'
#
loop_
_entity.id
_entity.type
_entity.pdbx_description
1 polymer ?
#
loop_
_entity_poly.entity_id
_entity_poly.type
_entity_poly.pdbx_seq_one_letter_code
_entity_poly.pdbx_strand_id
1 'polypeptide(L)'
;MMYANVYNTQGKKIKEIKLPVHFEEEIRPDLIKKAVLAIYSHKRQPYGSYKYAGLEAAAWTSKRRRSYRTSYGRGISRVPRAILVKNGGMFVWVARVVPNAVKGRKAHPPKPEKYWYEKINKKERRKAIRSAIAATANPYFVLARYERVSEILKPIIDRFGLPIVLESSIEKFSRTKQLKDILRNFGVYDFIKYVKETRRQRA
;
A
#
# COMPACT_ATOMS: atom_id res chain seq x y z
N MET A 1 -30.82 -2.88 18.68
CA MET A 1 -31.24 -3.39 17.36
C MET A 1 -31.41 -2.25 16.40
N MET A 2 -30.47 -2.12 15.47
CA MET A 2 -30.45 -1.07 14.45
C MET A 2 -31.31 -1.46 13.25
N TYR A 3 -32.04 -0.49 12.67
CA TYR A 3 -32.89 -0.66 11.49
C TYR A 3 -32.37 0.20 10.34
N ALA A 4 -32.58 -0.27 9.11
CA ALA A 4 -32.25 0.48 7.90
C ALA A 4 -33.43 0.48 6.93
N ASN A 5 -33.62 1.62 6.27
CA ASN A 5 -34.61 1.79 5.22
C ASN A 5 -34.07 1.18 3.91
N VAL A 6 -34.94 0.48 3.19
CA VAL A 6 -34.67 -0.03 1.84
C VAL A 6 -35.28 0.94 0.84
N TYR A 7 -34.46 1.40 -0.10
CA TYR A 7 -34.85 2.34 -1.13
C TYR A 7 -35.00 1.67 -2.50
N ASN A 8 -35.98 2.15 -3.28
CA ASN A 8 -36.08 1.83 -4.70
C ASN A 8 -35.03 2.59 -5.52
N THR A 9 -34.83 2.22 -6.77
CA THR A 9 -34.05 2.91 -7.82
C THR A 9 -34.35 4.41 -7.98
N GLN A 10 -35.54 4.85 -7.55
CA GLN A 10 -35.96 6.26 -7.56
C GLN A 10 -35.69 7.01 -6.24
N GLY A 11 -35.13 6.34 -5.22
CA GLY A 11 -34.85 6.95 -3.90
C GLY A 11 -36.06 6.99 -2.95
N LYS A 12 -37.14 6.26 -3.24
CA LYS A 12 -38.31 6.15 -2.35
C LYS A 12 -38.16 4.98 -1.37
N LYS A 13 -38.52 5.18 -0.10
CA LYS A 13 -38.54 4.13 0.94
C LYS A 13 -39.62 3.10 0.58
N ILE A 14 -39.22 1.82 0.48
CA ILE A 14 -40.13 0.69 0.25
C ILE A 14 -40.48 0.03 1.58
N LYS A 15 -39.45 -0.38 2.31
CA LYS A 15 -39.58 -1.18 3.54
C LYS A 15 -38.45 -0.88 4.50
N GLU A 16 -38.60 -1.35 5.72
CA GLU A 16 -37.59 -1.25 6.77
C GLU A 16 -37.10 -2.65 7.13
N ILE A 17 -35.79 -2.81 7.24
CA ILE A 17 -35.14 -4.10 7.54
C ILE A 17 -34.31 -3.95 8.80
N LYS A 18 -34.37 -4.97 9.65
CA LYS A 18 -33.50 -5.13 10.80
C LYS A 18 -32.08 -5.47 10.36
N LEU A 19 -31.11 -4.67 10.78
CA LEU A 19 -29.71 -4.90 10.45
C LEU A 19 -29.14 -6.10 11.22
N PRO A 20 -28.17 -6.82 10.64
CA PRO A 20 -27.42 -7.85 11.34
C PRO A 20 -26.70 -7.31 12.59
N VAL A 21 -26.48 -8.20 13.56
CA VAL A 21 -25.79 -7.90 14.84
C VAL A 21 -24.37 -7.31 14.62
N HIS A 22 -23.76 -7.56 13.46
CA HIS A 22 -22.43 -7.05 13.13
C HIS A 22 -22.34 -5.50 13.07
N PHE A 23 -23.45 -4.80 12.86
CA PHE A 23 -23.48 -3.34 12.87
C PHE A 23 -23.48 -2.74 14.28
N GLU A 24 -23.75 -3.54 15.31
CA GLU A 24 -23.78 -3.13 16.71
C GLU A 24 -22.46 -3.41 17.44
N GLU A 25 -21.49 -4.03 16.76
CA GLU A 25 -20.19 -4.34 17.34
C GLU A 25 -19.41 -3.05 17.64
N GLU A 26 -18.67 -3.04 18.75
CA GLU A 26 -17.78 -1.95 19.12
C GLU A 26 -16.76 -1.60 18.02
N ILE A 27 -16.60 -0.31 17.73
CA ILE A 27 -15.67 0.18 16.72
C ILE A 27 -14.26 0.28 17.33
N ARG A 28 -13.38 -0.63 16.91
CA ARG A 28 -12.00 -0.78 17.37
C ARG A 28 -11.00 -0.45 16.25
N PRO A 29 -10.57 0.82 16.13
CA PRO A 29 -9.66 1.24 15.04
C PRO A 29 -8.27 0.62 15.15
N ASP A 30 -7.83 0.23 16.35
CA ASP A 30 -6.59 -0.50 16.63
C ASP A 30 -6.53 -1.84 15.88
N LEU A 31 -7.59 -2.66 16.02
CA LEU A 31 -7.69 -3.96 15.37
C LEU A 31 -7.84 -3.84 13.85
N ILE A 32 -8.61 -2.84 13.39
CA ILE A 32 -8.76 -2.55 11.96
C ILE A 32 -7.40 -2.18 11.35
N LYS A 33 -6.65 -1.26 11.98
CA LYS A 33 -5.32 -0.84 11.51
C LYS A 33 -4.36 -2.02 11.42
N LYS A 34 -4.28 -2.85 12.47
CA LYS A 34 -3.44 -4.06 12.48
C LYS A 34 -3.81 -5.01 11.34
N ALA A 35 -5.11 -5.26 11.13
CA ALA A 35 -5.57 -6.14 10.05
C ALA A 35 -5.26 -5.59 8.66
N VAL A 36 -5.42 -4.28 8.44
CA VAL A 36 -5.13 -3.63 7.16
C VAL A 36 -3.63 -3.66 6.85
N LEU A 37 -2.77 -3.37 7.82
CA LEU A 37 -1.31 -3.45 7.66
C LEU A 37 -0.87 -4.87 7.31
N ALA A 38 -1.40 -5.88 8.01
CA ALA A 38 -1.15 -7.27 7.69
C ALA A 38 -1.61 -7.62 6.27
N ILE A 39 -2.81 -7.20 5.85
CA ILE A 39 -3.30 -7.46 4.48
C ILE A 39 -2.41 -6.79 3.43
N TYR A 40 -1.96 -5.55 3.66
CA TYR A 40 -1.04 -4.86 2.77
C TYR A 40 0.32 -5.55 2.69
N SER A 41 0.82 -6.08 3.80
CA SER A 41 2.08 -6.82 3.83
C SER A 41 2.04 -8.07 2.94
N HIS A 42 0.92 -8.81 2.92
CA HIS A 42 0.73 -9.99 2.07
C HIS A 42 0.65 -9.67 0.57
N LYS A 43 0.24 -8.45 0.19
CA LYS A 43 0.17 -8.02 -1.21
C LYS A 43 1.51 -7.55 -1.77
N ARG A 44 2.55 -7.43 -0.94
CA ARG A 44 3.87 -6.95 -1.38
C ARG A 44 4.57 -8.04 -2.20
N GLN A 45 5.10 -7.63 -3.35
CA GLN A 45 5.97 -8.48 -4.15
C GLN A 45 7.40 -8.46 -3.57
N PRO A 46 8.03 -9.63 -3.36
CA PRO A 46 9.42 -9.69 -2.93
C PRO A 46 10.33 -9.00 -3.95
N TYR A 47 11.25 -8.17 -3.46
CA TYR A 47 12.26 -7.54 -4.28
C TYR A 47 13.62 -7.69 -3.63
N GLY A 48 14.66 -7.68 -4.45
CA GLY A 48 16.03 -7.75 -3.98
C GLY A 48 17.02 -7.50 -5.10
N SER A 49 18.26 -7.21 -4.73
CA SER A 49 19.33 -7.14 -5.72
C SER A 49 19.83 -8.54 -6.07
N TYR A 50 20.38 -8.69 -7.27
CA TYR A 50 21.11 -9.90 -7.65
C TYR A 50 22.23 -10.21 -6.63
N LYS A 51 22.40 -11.50 -6.30
CA LYS A 51 23.27 -11.97 -5.19
C LYS A 51 24.72 -11.51 -5.31
N TYR A 52 25.25 -11.46 -6.52
CA TYR A 52 26.64 -11.07 -6.80
C TYR A 52 26.77 -9.64 -7.37
N ALA A 53 25.72 -8.82 -7.27
CA ALA A 53 25.74 -7.44 -7.75
C ALA A 53 26.88 -6.64 -7.09
N GLY A 54 27.82 -6.15 -7.90
CA GLY A 54 29.00 -5.40 -7.44
C GLY A 54 30.10 -6.26 -6.81
N LEU A 55 29.96 -7.59 -6.83
CA LEU A 55 30.96 -8.56 -6.36
C LEU A 55 31.71 -9.26 -7.51
N GLU A 56 31.19 -9.23 -8.73
CA GLU A 56 31.77 -9.84 -9.94
C GLU A 56 32.96 -9.03 -10.50
N ALA A 57 33.93 -8.72 -9.64
CA ALA A 57 35.18 -8.08 -10.04
C ALA A 57 36.36 -8.79 -9.38
N ALA A 58 37.42 -9.04 -10.13
CA ALA A 58 38.69 -9.57 -9.65
C ALA A 58 39.48 -8.51 -8.84
N ALA A 59 38.87 -8.03 -7.76
CA ALA A 59 39.37 -6.95 -6.94
C ALA A 59 40.04 -7.49 -5.68
N TRP A 60 41.36 -7.39 -5.65
CA TRP A 60 42.15 -7.73 -4.47
C TRP A 60 43.36 -6.81 -4.37
N THR A 61 43.72 -6.47 -3.13
CA THR A 61 44.85 -5.60 -2.83
C THR A 61 45.61 -6.21 -1.67
N SER A 62 46.93 -6.37 -1.81
CA SER A 62 47.78 -6.87 -0.73
C SER A 62 47.94 -5.80 0.35
N LYS A 63 47.83 -6.25 1.61
CA LYS A 63 48.18 -5.47 2.80
C LYS A 63 49.58 -5.82 3.32
N ARG A 64 50.35 -6.62 2.58
CA ARG A 64 51.75 -6.97 2.91
C ARG A 64 52.70 -5.97 2.27
N ARG A 65 53.77 -5.58 2.98
CA ARG A 65 54.86 -4.75 2.43
C ARG A 65 55.64 -5.53 1.37
N ARG A 66 56.17 -4.83 0.36
CA ARG A 66 57.01 -5.40 -0.72
C ARG A 66 56.38 -6.62 -1.41
N SER A 67 55.06 -6.58 -1.61
CA SER A 67 54.27 -7.65 -2.23
C SER A 67 53.62 -7.16 -3.53
N TYR A 68 53.38 -8.06 -4.48
CA TYR A 68 52.55 -7.76 -5.65
C TYR A 68 51.19 -7.19 -5.21
N ARG A 69 50.71 -6.16 -5.93
CA ARG A 69 49.47 -5.40 -5.63
C ARG A 69 49.41 -4.83 -4.22
N THR A 70 50.55 -4.46 -3.62
CA THR A 70 50.56 -3.81 -2.30
C THR A 70 50.00 -2.39 -2.33
N SER A 71 49.27 -2.04 -1.28
CA SER A 71 48.80 -0.66 -1.01
C SER A 71 49.83 0.20 -0.28
N TYR A 72 50.86 -0.40 0.31
CA TYR A 72 51.90 0.32 1.06
C TYR A 72 52.84 1.09 0.12
N GLY A 73 53.23 2.29 0.53
CA GLY A 73 54.19 3.13 -0.23
C GLY A 73 53.63 3.74 -1.51
N ARG A 74 52.32 3.67 -1.74
CA ARG A 74 51.65 4.18 -2.96
C ARG A 74 50.69 5.35 -2.73
N GLY A 75 50.56 5.85 -1.50
CA GLY A 75 49.66 6.98 -1.18
C GLY A 75 48.18 6.69 -1.40
N ILE A 76 47.76 5.42 -1.40
CA ILE A 76 46.37 5.00 -1.67
C ILE A 76 45.72 4.28 -0.48
N SER A 77 44.39 4.34 -0.43
CA SER A 77 43.54 3.56 0.48
C SER A 77 43.74 2.04 0.38
N ARG A 78 43.57 1.31 1.49
CA ARG A 78 43.71 -0.17 1.58
C ARG A 78 42.50 -0.99 1.06
N VAL A 79 41.62 -0.39 0.26
CA VAL A 79 40.44 -1.07 -0.31
C VAL A 79 40.84 -2.09 -1.40
N PRO A 80 40.04 -3.16 -1.62
CA PRO A 80 40.22 -4.05 -2.76
C PRO A 80 40.06 -3.29 -4.08
N ARG A 81 41.03 -3.48 -4.97
CA ARG A 81 41.10 -2.82 -6.27
C ARG A 81 41.19 -3.84 -7.40
N ALA A 82 40.41 -3.60 -8.45
CA ALA A 82 40.53 -4.33 -9.71
C ALA A 82 41.54 -3.61 -10.60
N ILE A 83 42.39 -4.39 -11.28
CA ILE A 83 43.34 -3.85 -12.27
C ILE A 83 42.60 -3.69 -13.59
N LEU A 84 42.67 -2.49 -14.17
CA LEU A 84 42.17 -2.22 -15.51
C LEU A 84 43.28 -2.39 -16.54
N VAL A 85 44.45 -1.82 -16.24
CA VAL A 85 45.63 -1.87 -17.11
C VAL A 85 46.87 -2.10 -16.25
N LYS A 86 47.79 -2.92 -16.77
CA LYS A 86 49.10 -3.18 -16.18
C LYS A 86 50.17 -2.65 -17.14
N ASN A 87 50.88 -1.60 -16.75
CA ASN A 87 52.00 -1.05 -17.50
C ASN A 87 53.27 -1.21 -16.67
N GLY A 88 54.04 -2.26 -16.95
CA GLY A 88 55.24 -2.60 -16.17
C GLY A 88 54.94 -2.84 -14.69
N GLY A 89 55.61 -2.08 -13.81
CA GLY A 89 55.46 -2.14 -12.35
C GLY A 89 54.29 -1.31 -11.77
N MET A 90 53.63 -0.49 -12.59
CA MET A 90 52.49 0.35 -12.19
C MET A 90 51.16 -0.25 -12.64
N PHE A 91 50.12 -0.08 -11.81
CA PHE A 91 48.76 -0.54 -12.09
C PHE A 91 47.81 0.65 -12.19
N VAL A 92 47.02 0.70 -13.25
CA VAL A 92 45.81 1.53 -13.29
C VAL A 92 44.70 0.69 -12.68
N TRP A 93 44.31 1.05 -11.46
CA TRP A 93 43.41 0.24 -10.65
C TRP A 93 42.34 1.05 -9.93
N VAL A 94 41.13 0.50 -9.89
CA VAL A 94 39.95 1.16 -9.34
C VAL A 94 39.39 0.32 -8.21
N ALA A 95 38.92 0.99 -7.16
CA ALA A 95 38.22 0.32 -6.07
C ALA A 95 36.94 -0.35 -6.60
N ARG A 96 36.73 -1.60 -6.21
CA ARG A 96 35.55 -2.41 -6.55
C ARG A 96 35.16 -3.23 -5.32
N VAL A 97 34.02 -3.92 -5.35
CA VAL A 97 33.55 -4.81 -4.25
C VAL A 97 33.10 -4.08 -2.97
N VAL A 98 33.65 -2.91 -2.63
CA VAL A 98 33.31 -2.14 -1.43
C VAL A 98 32.10 -1.21 -1.65
N PRO A 99 31.22 -0.99 -0.66
CA PRO A 99 30.06 -0.12 -0.78
C PRO A 99 30.33 1.36 -1.06
N ASN A 100 31.50 1.87 -0.68
CA ASN A 100 31.87 3.26 -0.97
C ASN A 100 32.45 3.44 -2.38
N ALA A 101 32.59 2.37 -3.17
CA ALA A 101 33.18 2.42 -4.50
C ALA A 101 32.10 2.42 -5.60
N VAL A 102 32.36 3.14 -6.69
CA VAL A 102 31.51 3.14 -7.89
C VAL A 102 31.48 1.73 -8.50
N LYS A 103 30.27 1.21 -8.77
CA LYS A 103 30.01 -0.19 -9.17
C LYS A 103 30.45 -1.24 -8.12
N GLY A 104 30.61 -0.85 -6.85
CA GLY A 104 30.79 -1.78 -5.74
C GLY A 104 29.48 -2.35 -5.22
N ARG A 105 29.53 -3.31 -4.29
CA ARG A 105 28.33 -3.92 -3.69
C ARG A 105 27.64 -2.95 -2.75
N LYS A 106 26.30 -2.94 -2.69
CA LYS A 106 25.59 -2.19 -1.64
C LYS A 106 25.83 -2.83 -0.26
N ALA A 107 25.99 -2.02 0.79
CA ALA A 107 25.97 -2.53 2.17
C ALA A 107 24.54 -2.94 2.54
N HIS A 108 24.37 -4.15 3.09
CA HIS A 108 23.06 -4.72 3.43
C HIS A 108 22.02 -4.58 2.31
N PRO A 109 22.27 -5.20 1.14
CA PRO A 109 21.34 -5.11 0.03
C PRO A 109 19.98 -5.75 0.38
N PRO A 110 18.88 -5.28 -0.25
CA PRO A 110 17.58 -5.92 -0.07
C PRO A 110 17.65 -7.37 -0.57
N LYS A 111 17.18 -8.29 0.26
CA LYS A 111 17.12 -9.71 -0.06
C LYS A 111 15.68 -10.11 -0.40
N PRO A 112 15.47 -10.86 -1.49
CA PRO A 112 14.14 -11.36 -1.82
C PRO A 112 13.63 -12.35 -0.76
N GLU A 113 14.55 -13.07 -0.10
CA GLU A 113 14.32 -14.04 0.98
C GLU A 113 13.72 -13.43 2.26
N LYS A 114 13.63 -12.10 2.37
CA LYS A 114 13.05 -11.45 3.55
C LYS A 114 11.59 -11.87 3.73
N TYR A 115 11.19 -12.17 4.97
CA TYR A 115 9.78 -12.35 5.31
C TYR A 115 9.06 -10.99 5.28
N TRP A 116 8.24 -10.77 4.26
CA TRP A 116 7.51 -9.52 4.05
C TRP A 116 6.12 -9.51 4.67
N TYR A 117 5.56 -10.69 4.96
CA TYR A 117 4.19 -10.81 5.46
C TYR A 117 4.15 -10.76 6.99
N GLU A 118 3.14 -10.09 7.52
CA GLU A 118 2.83 -10.06 8.94
C GLU A 118 1.71 -11.04 9.26
N LYS A 119 1.95 -11.96 10.20
CA LYS A 119 0.95 -12.93 10.63
C LYS A 119 -0.16 -12.25 11.42
N ILE A 120 -1.41 -12.60 11.11
CA ILE A 120 -2.59 -12.17 11.88
C ILE A 120 -3.44 -13.36 12.33
N ASN A 121 -3.93 -13.28 13.57
CA ASN A 121 -4.83 -14.28 14.13
C ASN A 121 -6.19 -14.26 13.42
N LYS A 122 -6.77 -15.44 13.17
CA LYS A 122 -8.09 -15.57 12.54
C LYS A 122 -9.19 -14.84 13.35
N LYS A 123 -9.13 -14.90 14.68
CA LYS A 123 -10.09 -14.23 15.59
C LYS A 123 -10.01 -12.70 15.47
N GLU A 124 -8.79 -12.16 15.50
CA GLU A 124 -8.53 -10.72 15.33
C GLU A 124 -9.02 -10.23 13.97
N ARG A 125 -8.67 -10.95 12.89
CA ARG A 125 -9.14 -10.61 11.53
C ARG A 125 -10.67 -10.59 11.45
N ARG A 126 -11.36 -11.58 12.02
CA ARG A 126 -12.83 -11.62 12.03
C ARG A 126 -13.44 -10.47 12.85
N LYS A 127 -12.84 -10.10 13.99
CA LYS A 127 -13.31 -8.97 14.81
C LYS A 127 -13.07 -7.64 14.10
N ALA A 128 -11.92 -7.46 13.44
CA ALA A 128 -11.60 -6.27 12.65
C ALA A 128 -12.59 -6.06 11.50
N ILE A 129 -13.00 -7.12 10.80
CA ILE A 129 -14.00 -7.03 9.73
C ILE A 129 -15.37 -6.59 10.28
N ARG A 130 -15.83 -7.21 11.38
CA ARG A 130 -17.10 -6.84 12.03
C ARG A 130 -17.08 -5.37 12.49
N SER A 131 -16.01 -4.96 13.17
CA SER A 131 -15.82 -3.58 13.60
C SER A 131 -15.76 -2.59 12.43
N ALA A 132 -15.15 -2.97 11.30
CA ALA A 132 -15.13 -2.13 10.11
C ALA A 132 -16.53 -1.99 9.47
N ILE A 133 -17.35 -3.04 9.51
CA ILE A 133 -18.75 -3.00 9.06
C ILE A 133 -19.58 -2.08 9.97
N ALA A 134 -19.42 -2.16 11.29
CA ALA A 134 -20.08 -1.24 12.22
C ALA A 134 -19.71 0.23 11.93
N ALA A 135 -18.44 0.49 11.60
CA ALA A 135 -17.97 1.83 11.26
C ALA A 135 -18.59 2.43 9.98
N THR A 136 -19.09 1.61 9.04
CA THR A 136 -19.77 2.14 7.83
C THR A 136 -21.18 2.64 8.11
N ALA A 137 -21.82 2.17 9.18
CA ALA A 137 -23.14 2.62 9.60
C ALA A 137 -23.10 3.89 10.46
N ASN A 138 -21.92 4.28 10.97
CA ASN A 138 -21.77 5.45 11.82
C ASN A 138 -21.39 6.71 10.99
N PRO A 139 -22.25 7.75 10.94
CA PRO A 139 -21.99 9.00 10.20
C PRO A 139 -20.68 9.69 10.57
N TYR A 140 -20.31 9.66 11.86
CA TYR A 140 -19.11 10.33 12.36
C TYR A 140 -17.85 9.80 11.68
N PHE A 141 -17.68 8.47 11.62
CA PHE A 141 -16.50 7.85 11.01
C PHE A 141 -16.45 8.04 9.49
N VAL A 142 -17.61 8.06 8.81
CA VAL A 142 -17.68 8.30 7.37
C VAL A 142 -17.30 9.74 7.03
N LEU A 143 -17.87 10.72 7.74
CA LEU A 143 -17.57 12.13 7.53
C LEU A 143 -16.12 12.47 7.89
N ALA A 144 -15.60 11.92 8.99
CA ALA A 144 -14.20 12.09 9.38
C ALA A 144 -13.23 11.54 8.32
N ARG A 145 -13.58 10.43 7.65
CA ARG A 145 -12.74 9.86 6.57
C ARG A 145 -12.77 10.70 5.30
N TYR A 146 -13.92 11.29 4.98
CA TYR A 146 -14.17 12.04 3.75
C TYR A 146 -14.40 13.53 4.01
N GLU A 147 -13.61 14.13 4.90
CA GLU A 147 -13.77 15.52 5.35
C GLU A 147 -13.84 16.53 4.19
N ARG A 148 -12.96 16.37 3.19
CA ARG A 148 -12.91 17.20 1.97
C ARG A 148 -14.17 17.13 1.10
N VAL A 149 -14.99 16.12 1.31
CA VAL A 149 -16.22 15.85 0.55
C VAL A 149 -17.43 15.82 1.48
N SER A 150 -17.27 16.32 2.71
CA SER A 150 -18.31 16.30 3.73
C SER A 150 -19.54 17.11 3.32
N GLU A 151 -19.36 18.22 2.58
CA GLU A 151 -20.46 19.03 2.04
C GLU A 151 -21.37 18.24 1.09
N ILE A 152 -20.81 17.32 0.30
CA ILE A 152 -21.58 16.47 -0.62
C ILE A 152 -22.20 15.29 0.13
N LEU A 153 -21.50 14.73 1.13
CA LEU A 153 -21.95 13.53 1.84
C LEU A 153 -23.00 13.81 2.94
N LYS A 154 -22.92 14.95 3.64
CA LYS A 154 -23.90 15.35 4.66
C LYS A 154 -25.36 15.27 4.18
N PRO A 155 -25.76 15.93 3.07
CA PRO A 155 -27.16 15.88 2.62
C PRO A 155 -27.62 14.47 2.21
N ILE A 156 -26.70 13.62 1.74
CA ILE A 156 -27.00 12.22 1.40
C ILE A 156 -27.26 11.42 2.68
N ILE A 157 -26.41 11.59 3.69
CA ILE A 157 -26.53 10.91 4.98
C ILE A 157 -27.80 11.35 5.71
N ASP A 158 -28.12 12.64 5.70
CA ASP A 158 -29.32 13.17 6.35
C ASP A 158 -30.60 12.66 5.68
N ARG A 159 -30.59 12.50 4.35
CA ARG A 159 -31.76 12.06 3.58
C ARG A 159 -31.98 10.54 3.59
N PHE A 160 -30.91 9.76 3.45
CA PHE A 160 -31.01 8.31 3.28
C PHE A 160 -30.59 7.50 4.51
N GLY A 161 -29.90 8.13 5.47
CA GLY A 161 -29.26 7.43 6.57
C GLY A 161 -28.11 6.53 6.13
N LEU A 162 -27.43 5.92 7.10
CA LEU A 162 -26.42 4.90 6.87
C LEU A 162 -26.82 3.62 7.62
N PRO A 163 -26.59 2.42 7.05
CA PRO A 163 -26.14 2.14 5.69
C PRO A 163 -27.25 2.34 4.64
N ILE A 164 -26.89 2.74 3.42
CA ILE A 164 -27.82 2.85 2.29
C ILE A 164 -28.09 1.44 1.74
N VAL A 165 -29.34 0.97 1.83
CA VAL A 165 -29.77 -0.34 1.34
C VAL A 165 -30.70 -0.16 0.14
N LEU A 166 -30.40 -0.86 -0.95
CA LEU A 166 -31.19 -0.85 -2.18
C LEU A 166 -31.93 -2.18 -2.37
N GLU A 167 -33.03 -2.13 -3.12
CA GLU A 167 -33.74 -3.33 -3.55
C GLU A 167 -32.89 -4.17 -4.53
N SER A 168 -33.06 -5.50 -4.48
CA SER A 168 -32.39 -6.48 -5.35
C SER A 168 -32.69 -6.32 -6.85
N SER A 169 -33.71 -5.52 -7.20
CA SER A 169 -34.01 -5.16 -8.59
C SER A 169 -32.82 -4.52 -9.32
N ILE A 170 -31.86 -3.96 -8.59
CA ILE A 170 -30.64 -3.37 -9.15
C ILE A 170 -29.74 -4.37 -9.88
N GLU A 171 -29.80 -5.66 -9.51
CA GLU A 171 -28.94 -6.71 -10.10
C GLU A 171 -29.32 -7.02 -11.56
N LYS A 172 -30.53 -6.66 -12.00
CA LYS A 172 -31.04 -6.95 -13.34
C LYS A 172 -30.61 -5.94 -14.42
N PHE A 173 -30.04 -4.80 -14.04
CA PHE A 173 -29.65 -3.76 -15.00
C PHE A 173 -28.37 -4.15 -15.76
N SER A 174 -28.43 -4.16 -17.08
CA SER A 174 -27.28 -4.47 -17.95
C SER A 174 -26.54 -3.22 -18.45
N ARG A 175 -27.19 -2.05 -18.47
CA ARG A 175 -26.64 -0.83 -19.08
C ARG A 175 -26.10 0.15 -18.03
N THR A 176 -24.88 0.63 -18.25
CA THR A 176 -24.24 1.64 -17.37
C THR A 176 -24.97 2.98 -17.33
N LYS A 177 -25.71 3.33 -18.39
CA LYS A 177 -26.55 4.55 -18.42
C LYS A 177 -27.61 4.52 -17.32
N GLN A 178 -28.30 3.39 -17.15
CA GLN A 178 -29.32 3.21 -16.12
C GLN A 178 -28.72 3.35 -14.71
N LEU A 179 -27.52 2.81 -14.50
CA LEU A 179 -26.82 2.92 -13.22
C LEU A 179 -26.39 4.36 -12.90
N LYS A 180 -26.00 5.15 -13.91
CA LYS A 180 -25.72 6.60 -13.73
C LYS A 180 -26.97 7.35 -13.30
N ASP A 181 -28.12 7.05 -13.88
CA ASP A 181 -29.39 7.71 -13.53
C ASP A 181 -29.82 7.37 -12.09
N ILE A 182 -29.63 6.13 -11.66
CA ILE A 182 -29.86 5.72 -10.26
C ILE A 182 -28.94 6.51 -9.31
N LEU A 183 -27.64 6.58 -9.58
CA LEU A 183 -26.69 7.30 -8.72
C LEU A 183 -26.98 8.81 -8.63
N ARG A 184 -27.58 9.39 -9.67
CA ARG A 184 -28.08 10.78 -9.64
C ARG A 184 -29.28 10.93 -8.71
N ASN A 185 -30.22 9.99 -8.72
CA ASN A 185 -31.37 10.01 -7.81
C ASN A 185 -30.94 9.96 -6.33
N PHE A 186 -29.84 9.28 -6.02
CA PHE A 186 -29.26 9.20 -4.68
C PHE A 186 -28.28 10.34 -4.33
N GLY A 187 -27.99 11.27 -5.25
CA GLY A 187 -27.02 12.36 -5.03
C GLY A 187 -25.55 11.92 -4.99
N VAL A 188 -25.26 10.63 -5.15
CA VAL A 188 -23.90 10.07 -5.13
C VAL A 188 -23.12 10.43 -6.41
N TYR A 189 -23.81 10.89 -7.45
CA TYR A 189 -23.18 11.28 -8.71
C TYR A 189 -22.17 12.43 -8.56
N ASP A 190 -22.44 13.41 -7.69
CA ASP A 190 -21.54 14.54 -7.47
C ASP A 190 -20.24 14.10 -6.79
N PHE A 191 -20.32 13.11 -5.89
CA PHE A 191 -19.14 12.47 -5.30
C PHE A 191 -18.27 11.81 -6.39
N ILE A 192 -18.87 11.12 -7.35
CA ILE A 192 -18.15 10.49 -8.47
C ILE A 192 -17.50 11.54 -9.37
N LYS A 193 -18.19 12.66 -9.62
CA LYS A 193 -17.66 13.79 -10.41
C LYS A 193 -16.41 14.37 -9.72
N TYR A 194 -16.48 14.60 -8.41
CA TYR A 194 -15.34 15.04 -7.61
C TYR A 194 -14.13 14.09 -7.70
N VAL A 195 -14.36 12.77 -7.59
CA VAL A 195 -13.28 11.75 -7.71
C VAL A 195 -12.63 11.80 -9.10
N LYS A 196 -13.41 12.06 -10.15
CA LYS A 196 -12.89 12.19 -11.52
C LYS A 196 -12.01 13.43 -11.67
N GLU A 197 -12.42 14.57 -11.11
CA GLU A 197 -11.71 15.85 -11.20
C GLU A 197 -10.43 15.87 -10.35
N THR A 198 -10.44 15.17 -9.22
CA THR A 198 -9.27 15.06 -8.33
C THR A 198 -8.21 14.07 -8.81
N ARG A 199 -8.45 13.36 -9.92
CA ARG A 199 -7.46 12.47 -10.52
C ARG A 199 -6.27 13.29 -11.04
N ARG A 200 -5.14 13.17 -10.37
CA ARG A 200 -3.89 13.83 -10.72
C ARG A 200 -2.79 12.80 -11.01
N GLN A 201 -1.77 13.21 -11.75
CA GLN A 201 -0.55 12.42 -11.84
C GLN A 201 0.07 12.31 -10.45
N ARG A 202 0.50 11.10 -10.09
CA ARG A 202 1.16 10.86 -8.80
C ARG A 202 2.50 11.60 -8.81
N ALA A 203 2.75 12.39 -7.76
CA ALA A 203 4.04 13.01 -7.50
C ALA A 203 5.12 11.98 -7.19
#